data_AF-A0A3M0Z7X9-F1
#
_entry.id   AF-A0A3M0Z7X9-F1
#
_cell.length_a   1.000
_cell.length_b   1.000
_cell.length_c   1.000
_cell.angle_alpha   90.00
_cell.angle_beta   90.00
_cell.angle_gamma   90.00
#
_symmetry.space_group_name_H-M   'P 1'
#
loop_
_entity.id
_entity.type
_entity.pdbx_description
1 polymer ?
#
loop_
_entity_poly.entity_id
_entity_poly.type
_entity_poly.pdbx_seq_one_letter_code
_entity_poly.pdbx_strand_id
1 'polypeptide(L)'
;MAAWLAGHRAAGYRLALSGGLDSLALLEALLLLRRAGRLPAPLACAHVHHGLQPQAQAWAEAVAARCAAAGVACAVLRVRVDPRDPRGLEAAAREARYGALAGLLAPGEALLTAHHLDDQAETVLLQLLRGAGPAGLAGMPPWAPWGPGWLGRPWLALG
;
A
#
# COMPACT_ATOMS: atom_id res chain seq x y z
N MET A 1 11.11 -12.21 -1.97
CA MET A 1 10.37 -11.44 -0.92
C MET A 1 10.91 -11.63 0.50
N ALA A 2 11.11 -12.84 1.03
CA ALA A 2 11.62 -13.02 2.41
C ALA A 2 12.94 -12.29 2.70
N ALA A 3 13.95 -12.47 1.83
CA ALA A 3 15.23 -11.75 1.95
C ALA A 3 15.08 -10.24 1.81
N TRP A 4 14.15 -9.78 0.97
CA TRP A 4 13.86 -8.36 0.77
C TRP A 4 13.27 -7.72 2.03
N LEU A 5 12.37 -8.41 2.73
CA LEU A 5 11.85 -7.97 4.03
C LEU A 5 12.92 -8.06 5.13
N ALA A 6 13.74 -9.12 5.13
CA ALA A 6 14.80 -9.30 6.12
C ALA A 6 15.88 -8.20 6.04
N GLY A 7 16.14 -7.66 4.84
CA GLY A 7 17.04 -6.53 4.64
C GLY A 7 16.54 -5.19 5.22
N HIS A 8 15.29 -5.13 5.68
CA HIS A 8 14.70 -3.92 6.24
C HIS A 8 13.82 -4.24 7.47
N ARG A 9 14.44 -4.18 8.65
CA ARG A 9 13.76 -4.52 9.92
C ARG A 9 12.69 -3.49 10.25
N ALA A 10 11.45 -3.95 10.34
CA ALA A 10 10.31 -3.18 10.84
C ALA A 10 9.74 -3.85 12.10
N ALA A 11 9.12 -3.07 12.98
CA ALA A 11 8.42 -3.56 14.17
C ALA A 11 7.15 -4.38 13.82
N GLY A 12 6.58 -4.12 12.65
CA GLY A 12 5.41 -4.80 12.10
C GLY A 12 5.18 -4.37 10.65
N TYR A 13 4.47 -5.21 9.89
CA TYR A 13 4.10 -4.92 8.51
C TYR A 13 2.60 -4.68 8.40
N ARG A 14 2.21 -3.62 7.72
CA ARG A 14 0.84 -3.34 7.31
C ARG A 14 0.73 -3.40 5.80
N LEU A 15 -0.10 -4.28 5.26
CA LEU A 15 -0.40 -4.28 3.82
C LEU A 15 -1.51 -3.29 3.50
N ALA A 16 -1.26 -2.37 2.57
CA ALA A 16 -2.30 -1.56 1.93
C ALA A 16 -3.12 -2.46 0.99
N LEU A 17 -4.31 -2.85 1.43
CA LEU A 17 -5.13 -3.87 0.77
C LEU A 17 -6.31 -3.20 0.07
N SER A 18 -6.17 -2.93 -1.23
CA SER A 18 -7.23 -2.29 -2.03
C SER A 18 -8.39 -3.24 -2.36
N GLY A 19 -8.12 -4.55 -2.37
CA GLY A 19 -9.05 -5.56 -2.87
C GLY A 19 -8.88 -5.87 -4.37
N GLY A 20 -7.97 -5.16 -5.05
CA GLY A 20 -7.56 -5.47 -6.43
C GLY A 20 -6.51 -6.59 -6.48
N LEU A 21 -6.36 -7.20 -7.66
CA LEU A 21 -5.55 -8.39 -7.91
C LEU A 21 -4.16 -8.35 -7.25
N ASP A 22 -3.40 -7.27 -7.45
CA ASP A 22 -2.01 -7.18 -6.99
C ASP A 22 -1.93 -7.13 -5.46
N SER A 23 -2.83 -6.36 -4.83
CA SER A 23 -2.88 -6.29 -3.36
C SER A 23 -3.25 -7.63 -2.72
N LEU A 24 -4.09 -8.42 -3.39
CA LEU A 24 -4.51 -9.74 -2.94
C LEU A 24 -3.42 -10.79 -3.16
N ALA A 25 -2.75 -10.74 -4.30
CA ALA A 25 -1.62 -11.61 -4.58
C ALA A 25 -0.47 -11.32 -3.58
N LEU A 26 -0.25 -10.05 -3.24
CA LEU A 26 0.76 -9.68 -2.23
C LEU A 26 0.36 -10.17 -0.84
N LEU A 27 -0.93 -10.10 -0.48
CA LEU A 27 -1.45 -10.73 0.75
C LEU A 27 -1.12 -12.22 0.79
N GLU A 28 -1.46 -12.98 -0.25
CA GLU A 28 -1.19 -14.42 -0.30
C GLU A 28 0.31 -14.73 -0.20
N ALA A 29 1.15 -13.97 -0.89
CA ALA A 29 2.60 -14.13 -0.80
C ALA A 29 3.12 -13.89 0.64
N LEU A 30 2.59 -12.88 1.34
CA LEU A 30 2.96 -12.60 2.74
C LEU A 30 2.44 -13.69 3.68
N LEU A 31 1.24 -14.23 3.43
CA LEU A 31 0.67 -15.34 4.19
C LEU A 31 1.50 -16.62 4.02
N LEU A 32 2.01 -16.91 2.82
CA LEU A 32 2.92 -18.03 2.58
C LEU A 32 4.22 -17.87 3.38
N LEU A 33 4.80 -16.67 3.41
CA LEU A 33 5.99 -16.41 4.23
C LEU A 33 5.70 -16.57 5.72
N ARG A 34 4.54 -16.10 6.20
CA ARG A 34 4.13 -16.24 7.60
C ARG A 34 3.96 -17.72 7.97
N ARG A 35 3.28 -18.52 7.15
CA ARG A 35 3.11 -19.97 7.36
C ARG A 35 4.45 -20.71 7.37
N ALA A 36 5.41 -20.27 6.57
CA ALA A 36 6.76 -20.83 6.55
C ALA A 36 7.66 -20.35 7.71
N GLY A 37 7.19 -19.49 8.62
CA GLY A 37 8.00 -18.90 9.68
C GLY A 37 9.08 -17.94 9.18
N ARG A 38 8.93 -17.42 7.96
CA ARG A 38 9.91 -16.57 7.26
C ARG A 38 9.52 -15.09 7.21
N LEU A 39 8.39 -14.73 7.83
CA LEU A 39 8.00 -13.34 7.97
C LEU A 39 8.67 -12.77 9.24
N PRO A 40 9.51 -11.72 9.14
CA PRO A 40 10.36 -11.31 10.25
C PRO A 40 9.64 -10.47 11.33
N ALA A 41 8.39 -10.07 11.09
CA ALA A 41 7.56 -9.31 12.04
C ALA A 41 6.06 -9.61 11.83
N PRO A 42 5.18 -9.24 12.77
CA PRO A 42 3.74 -9.42 12.63
C PRO A 42 3.15 -8.75 11.38
N LEU A 43 2.08 -9.34 10.84
CA LEU A 43 1.36 -8.83 9.68
C LEU A 43 -0.05 -8.35 10.08
N ALA A 44 -0.40 -7.15 9.65
CA ALA A 44 -1.76 -6.63 9.61
C ALA A 44 -2.09 -6.10 8.21
N CYS A 45 -3.36 -5.80 7.97
CA CYS A 45 -3.84 -5.19 6.73
C CYS A 45 -4.58 -3.88 7.03
N ALA A 46 -4.63 -3.01 6.03
CA ALA A 46 -5.40 -1.78 6.06
C ALA A 46 -6.09 -1.57 4.72
N HIS A 47 -7.40 -1.38 4.74
CA HIS A 47 -8.22 -1.04 3.58
C HIS A 47 -8.74 0.39 3.74
N VAL A 48 -8.70 1.20 2.68
CA VAL A 48 -9.25 2.56 2.69
C VAL A 48 -10.56 2.59 1.93
N HIS A 49 -11.65 2.81 2.65
CA HIS A 49 -12.97 3.01 2.09
C HIS A 49 -13.18 4.50 1.78
N HIS A 50 -13.00 4.89 0.51
CA HIS A 50 -13.18 6.27 0.05
C HIS A 50 -14.65 6.64 -0.24
N GLY A 51 -15.56 5.67 -0.39
CA GLY A 51 -16.99 5.92 -0.58
C GLY A 51 -17.38 6.55 -1.92
N LEU A 52 -16.47 6.57 -2.89
CA LEU A 52 -16.71 7.15 -4.23
C LEU A 52 -17.44 6.19 -5.18
N GLN A 53 -17.39 4.88 -4.90
CA GLN A 53 -18.01 3.87 -5.73
C GLN A 53 -19.17 3.20 -4.99
N PRO A 54 -20.29 2.88 -5.67
CA PRO A 54 -21.42 2.18 -5.05
C PRO A 54 -21.01 0.86 -4.38
N GLN A 55 -20.00 0.17 -4.94
CA GLN A 55 -19.52 -1.12 -4.47
C GLN A 55 -18.51 -1.02 -3.32
N ALA A 56 -18.10 0.20 -2.90
CA ALA A 56 -17.04 0.40 -1.92
C ALA A 56 -17.31 -0.31 -0.58
N GLN A 57 -18.57 -0.37 -0.15
CA GLN A 57 -18.95 -1.09 1.07
C GLN A 57 -18.75 -2.60 0.92
N ALA A 58 -19.24 -3.18 -0.17
CA ALA A 58 -19.11 -4.61 -0.44
C ALA A 58 -17.63 -5.02 -0.57
N TRP A 59 -16.79 -4.17 -1.15
CA TRP A 59 -15.34 -4.41 -1.22
C TRP A 59 -14.67 -4.39 0.15
N ALA A 60 -15.03 -3.44 1.01
CA ALA A 60 -14.50 -3.39 2.37
C ALA A 60 -14.87 -4.65 3.17
N GLU A 61 -16.11 -5.13 3.04
CA GLU A 61 -16.58 -6.37 3.66
C GLU A 61 -15.83 -7.60 3.13
N ALA A 62 -15.68 -7.73 1.80
CA ALA A 62 -14.96 -8.83 1.19
C ALA A 62 -13.47 -8.88 1.61
N VAL A 63 -12.83 -7.70 1.69
CA VAL A 63 -11.45 -7.58 2.17
C VAL A 63 -11.34 -7.98 3.64
N ALA A 64 -12.22 -7.47 4.51
CA ALA A 64 -12.23 -7.81 5.92
C ALA A 64 -12.47 -9.31 6.15
N ALA A 65 -13.44 -9.91 5.44
CA ALA A 65 -13.75 -11.33 5.53
C ALA A 65 -12.57 -12.21 5.13
N ARG A 66 -11.83 -11.85 4.08
CA ARG A 66 -10.63 -12.59 3.67
C ARG A 66 -9.50 -12.48 4.68
N CYS A 67 -9.26 -11.29 5.23
CA CYS A 67 -8.28 -11.13 6.30
C CYS A 67 -8.65 -11.97 7.54
N ALA A 68 -9.93 -11.97 7.92
CA ALA A 68 -10.44 -12.79 9.02
C ALA A 68 -10.24 -14.29 8.77
N ALA A 69 -10.58 -14.78 7.58
CA ALA A 69 -10.36 -16.18 7.18
C ALA A 69 -8.86 -16.56 7.20
N ALA A 70 -7.98 -15.60 6.94
CA ALA A 70 -6.54 -15.78 7.03
C ALA A 70 -5.98 -15.56 8.45
N GLY A 71 -6.78 -15.19 9.45
CA GLY A 71 -6.28 -14.83 10.78
C GLY A 71 -5.31 -13.64 10.75
N VAL A 72 -5.64 -12.61 9.98
CA VAL A 72 -4.91 -11.34 9.87
C VAL A 72 -5.83 -10.20 10.30
N ALA A 73 -5.36 -9.34 11.20
CA ALA A 73 -6.11 -8.15 11.59
C ALA A 73 -6.22 -7.18 10.39
N CYS A 74 -7.41 -6.63 10.14
CA CYS A 74 -7.63 -5.68 9.05
C CYS A 74 -8.34 -4.43 9.56
N ALA A 75 -7.69 -3.28 9.41
CA ALA A 75 -8.29 -1.98 9.69
C ALA A 75 -9.00 -1.45 8.44
N VAL A 76 -10.31 -1.19 8.54
CA VAL A 76 -11.06 -0.51 7.49
C VAL A 76 -11.14 0.98 7.83
N LEU A 77 -10.36 1.78 7.13
CA LEU A 77 -10.26 3.23 7.33
C LEU A 77 -11.24 3.93 6.39
N ARG A 78 -12.29 4.54 6.95
CA ARG A 78 -13.19 5.40 6.17
C ARG A 78 -12.60 6.79 6.04
N VAL A 79 -12.51 7.28 4.82
CA VAL A 79 -12.02 8.63 4.52
C VAL A 79 -13.09 9.44 3.78
N ARG A 80 -12.99 10.76 3.90
CA ARG A 80 -13.78 11.70 3.10
C ARG A 80 -12.87 12.25 2.00
N VAL A 81 -13.39 12.28 0.79
CA VAL A 81 -12.72 12.86 -0.37
C VAL A 81 -13.57 14.02 -0.85
N ASP A 82 -12.99 15.21 -0.99
CA ASP A 82 -13.70 16.34 -1.59
C ASP A 82 -13.70 16.20 -3.11
N PRO A 83 -14.86 16.01 -3.76
CA PRO A 83 -14.93 15.90 -5.21
C PRO A 83 -14.63 17.22 -5.93
N ARG A 84 -14.58 18.34 -5.20
CA ARG A 84 -14.30 19.68 -5.74
C ARG A 84 -12.87 20.15 -5.50
N ASP A 85 -11.98 19.25 -5.08
CA ASP A 85 -10.56 19.60 -4.90
C ASP A 85 -9.97 20.14 -6.21
N PRO A 86 -9.31 21.32 -6.18
CA PRO A 86 -8.76 21.94 -7.39
C PRO A 86 -7.67 21.11 -8.06
N ARG A 87 -7.09 20.11 -7.38
CA ARG A 87 -6.10 19.18 -7.93
C ARG A 87 -6.73 17.97 -8.60
N GLY A 88 -8.06 17.85 -8.53
CA GLY A 88 -8.83 16.74 -9.09
C GLY A 88 -9.15 15.64 -8.08
N LEU A 89 -10.20 14.87 -8.38
CA LEU A 89 -10.74 13.82 -7.52
C LEU A 89 -9.70 12.73 -7.18
N GLU A 90 -8.89 12.33 -8.16
CA GLU A 90 -7.87 11.29 -7.98
C GLU A 90 -6.78 11.74 -7.00
N ALA A 91 -6.30 12.97 -7.14
CA ALA A 91 -5.29 13.54 -6.24
C ALA A 91 -5.83 13.64 -4.81
N ALA A 92 -7.07 14.11 -4.64
CA ALA A 92 -7.75 14.18 -3.35
C ALA A 92 -7.93 12.79 -2.71
N ALA A 93 -8.37 11.80 -3.50
CA ALA A 93 -8.53 10.42 -3.03
C ALA A 93 -7.19 9.80 -2.62
N ARG A 94 -6.14 10.05 -3.42
CA ARG A 94 -4.78 9.59 -3.14
C ARG A 94 -4.25 10.20 -1.85
N GLU A 95 -4.42 11.50 -1.63
CA GLU A 95 -3.99 12.16 -0.40
C GLU A 95 -4.75 11.63 0.81
N ALA A 96 -6.08 11.57 0.75
CA ALA A 96 -6.90 11.04 1.85
C ALA A 96 -6.51 9.60 2.21
N ARG A 97 -6.25 8.77 1.20
CA ARG A 97 -5.78 7.38 1.38
C ARG A 97 -4.44 7.33 2.10
N TYR A 98 -3.43 8.06 1.61
CA TYR A 98 -2.11 8.04 2.22
C TYR A 98 -2.12 8.67 3.62
N GLY A 99 -2.86 9.75 3.83
CA GLY A 99 -3.01 10.36 5.16
C GLY A 99 -3.59 9.39 6.19
N ALA A 100 -4.68 8.69 5.83
CA ALA A 100 -5.29 7.70 6.72
C ALA A 100 -4.37 6.52 7.02
N LEU A 101 -3.68 5.99 6.00
CA LEU A 101 -2.73 4.91 6.18
C LEU A 101 -1.53 5.33 7.04
N ALA A 102 -1.06 6.59 6.92
CA ALA A 102 0.06 7.10 7.70
C ALA A 102 -0.31 7.23 9.17
N GLY A 103 -1.52 7.72 9.46
CA GLY A 103 -2.04 7.83 10.82
C GLY A 103 -2.29 6.49 11.51
N LEU A 104 -2.36 5.39 10.76
CA LEU A 104 -2.49 4.03 11.32
C LEU A 104 -1.14 3.42 11.72
N LEU A 105 -0.03 3.88 11.14
CA LEU A 105 1.29 3.31 11.44
C LEU A 105 1.78 3.71 12.82
N ALA A 106 2.29 2.74 13.57
CA ALA A 106 3.10 2.99 14.74
C ALA A 106 4.58 3.26 14.37
N PRO A 107 5.37 3.92 15.23
CA PRO A 107 6.79 4.12 15.01
C PRO A 107 7.53 2.81 14.70
N GLY A 108 8.30 2.81 13.61
CA GLY A 108 9.07 1.64 13.17
C GLY A 108 8.26 0.55 12.45
N GLU A 109 6.95 0.70 12.26
CA GLU A 109 6.19 -0.15 11.33
C GLU A 109 6.45 0.21 9.86
N ALA A 110 6.13 -0.72 8.97
CA ALA A 110 6.23 -0.53 7.53
C ALA A 110 4.87 -0.76 6.85
N LEU A 111 4.45 0.20 6.02
CA LEU A 111 3.37 0.01 5.06
C LEU A 111 3.92 -0.66 3.79
N LEU A 112 3.31 -1.76 3.36
CA LEU A 112 3.62 -2.45 2.12
C LEU A 112 2.55 -2.14 1.07
N THR A 113 2.96 -1.88 -0.16
CA THR A 113 2.07 -1.63 -1.31
C THR A 113 2.43 -2.55 -2.47
N ALA A 114 1.43 -2.96 -3.25
CA ALA A 114 1.62 -3.89 -4.37
C ALA A 114 2.01 -3.18 -5.68
N HIS A 115 2.77 -2.08 -5.61
CA HIS A 115 3.25 -1.41 -6.81
C HIS A 115 4.26 -2.29 -7.55
N HIS A 116 4.14 -2.34 -8.87
CA HIS A 116 4.95 -3.13 -9.79
C HIS A 116 5.60 -2.23 -10.87
N LEU A 117 6.23 -2.85 -11.88
CA LEU A 117 7.02 -2.15 -12.89
C LEU A 117 6.18 -1.18 -13.74
N ASP A 118 4.91 -1.48 -14.03
CA ASP A 118 4.06 -0.58 -14.81
C ASP A 118 3.74 0.71 -14.03
N ASP A 119 3.50 0.61 -12.71
CA ASP A 119 3.32 1.80 -11.86
C ASP A 119 4.57 2.70 -11.87
N GLN A 120 5.76 2.08 -11.99
CA GLN A 120 7.02 2.82 -12.14
C GLN A 120 7.10 3.54 -13.47
N ALA A 121 6.80 2.83 -14.56
CA ALA A 121 6.81 3.41 -15.89
C ALA A 121 5.83 4.59 -15.98
N GLU A 122 4.61 4.44 -15.44
CA GLU A 122 3.62 5.51 -15.36
C GLU A 122 4.15 6.70 -14.54
N THR A 123 4.72 6.43 -13.35
CA THR A 123 5.27 7.49 -12.49
C THR A 123 6.37 8.27 -13.20
N VAL A 124 7.33 7.59 -13.84
CA VAL A 124 8.44 8.23 -14.55
C VAL A 124 7.94 9.00 -15.76
N LEU A 125 7.01 8.45 -16.54
CA LEU A 125 6.43 9.13 -17.71
C LEU A 125 5.69 10.40 -17.29
N LEU A 126 4.88 10.35 -16.24
CA LEU A 126 4.19 11.53 -15.72
C LEU A 126 5.16 12.60 -15.23
N GLN A 127 6.27 12.23 -14.59
CA GLN A 127 7.30 13.17 -14.15
C GLN A 127 8.05 13.80 -15.34
N LEU A 128 8.35 13.00 -16.37
CA LEU A 128 8.94 13.48 -17.62
C LEU A 128 8.04 14.53 -18.29
N LEU A 129 6.75 14.23 -18.42
CA LEU A 129 5.76 15.16 -19.01
C LEU A 129 5.60 16.46 -18.21
N ARG A 130 5.90 16.44 -16.91
CA ARG A 130 5.90 17.62 -16.03
C ARG A 130 7.22 18.39 -16.03
N GLY A 131 8.20 17.98 -16.85
CA GLY A 131 9.50 18.65 -16.94
C GLY A 131 10.43 18.36 -15.76
N ALA A 132 10.27 17.22 -15.09
CA ALA A 132 11.13 16.87 -13.96
C ALA A 132 12.58 16.64 -14.39
N GLY A 133 13.53 17.13 -13.60
CA GLY A 133 14.95 16.87 -13.78
C GLY A 133 15.34 15.42 -13.40
N PRO A 134 16.64 15.05 -13.53
CA PRO A 134 17.12 13.69 -13.28
C PRO A 134 16.70 13.08 -11.95
N ALA A 135 16.60 13.89 -10.88
CA ALA A 135 16.12 13.45 -9.58
C ALA A 135 14.63 13.04 -9.57
N GLY A 136 13.79 13.70 -10.37
CA GLY A 136 12.37 13.34 -10.51
C GLY A 136 12.12 12.16 -11.45
N LEU A 137 13.11 11.82 -12.28
CA LEU A 137 13.09 10.62 -13.15
C LEU A 137 13.60 9.36 -12.45
N ALA A 138 14.04 9.46 -11.18
CA ALA A 138 14.53 8.32 -10.41
C ALA A 138 13.43 7.28 -10.05
N GLY A 139 12.16 7.59 -10.34
CA GLY A 139 11.03 6.72 -10.05
C GLY A 139 10.76 6.58 -8.56
N MET A 140 9.96 5.58 -8.17
CA MET A 140 9.73 5.28 -6.76
C MET A 140 10.86 4.39 -6.21
N PRO A 141 11.38 4.65 -5.01
CA PRO A 141 12.33 3.74 -4.39
C PRO A 141 11.62 2.49 -3.83
N PRO A 142 12.32 1.34 -3.72
CA PRO A 142 11.78 0.12 -3.10
C PRO A 142 11.40 0.33 -1.63
N TRP A 143 12.16 1.17 -0.92
CA TRP A 143 11.89 1.61 0.44
C TRP A 143 12.02 3.13 0.53
N ALA A 144 11.11 3.78 1.26
CA ALA A 144 11.21 5.20 1.59
C ALA A 144 10.75 5.45 3.03
N PRO A 145 11.34 6.43 3.74
CA PRO A 145 10.75 6.96 4.97
C PRO A 145 9.33 7.46 4.69
N TRP A 146 8.37 7.10 5.54
CA TRP A 146 6.98 7.47 5.32
C TRP A 146 6.17 7.48 6.63
N GLY A 147 5.56 8.62 6.94
CA GLY A 147 4.90 8.83 8.25
C GLY A 147 5.89 8.58 9.40
N PRO A 148 5.51 7.84 10.44
CA PRO A 148 6.41 7.47 11.55
C PRO A 148 7.27 6.23 11.25
N GLY A 149 7.25 5.72 10.02
CA GLY A 149 7.89 4.46 9.66
C GLY A 149 8.34 4.44 8.19
N TRP A 150 7.99 3.36 7.49
CA TRP A 150 8.49 3.09 6.15
C TRP A 150 7.39 2.74 5.16
N LEU A 151 7.62 3.06 3.89
CA LEU A 151 6.83 2.61 2.75
C LEU A 151 7.66 1.66 1.90
N GLY A 152 7.23 0.40 1.83
CA GLY A 152 7.84 -0.67 1.07
C GLY A 152 7.04 -1.06 -0.17
N ARG A 153 7.77 -1.38 -1.25
CA ARG A 153 7.23 -1.84 -2.55
C ARG A 153 7.95 -3.12 -2.97
N PRO A 154 7.57 -4.30 -2.44
CA PRO A 154 8.31 -5.54 -2.66
C PRO A 154 8.34 -6.01 -4.12
N TRP A 155 7.40 -5.56 -4.94
CA TRP A 155 7.22 -6.01 -6.33
C TRP A 155 7.60 -4.96 -7.37
N LEU A 156 8.24 -3.88 -6.95
CA LEU A 156 8.53 -2.73 -7.81
C LEU A 156 9.42 -3.05 -9.02
N ALA A 157 10.19 -4.14 -8.93
CA ALA A 157 11.05 -4.64 -9.99
C ALA A 157 10.47 -5.87 -10.73
N LEU A 158 9.23 -6.25 -10.42
CA LEU A 158 8.51 -7.33 -11.09
C LEU A 158 7.53 -6.71 -12.10
N GLY A 159 7.51 -7.28 -13.30
CA GLY A 159 6.49 -7.02 -14.34
C GLY A 159 5.61 -8.24 -14.55
#